data_AF-A0A3M1M2V0-F1
#
_entry.id   AF-A0A3M1M2V0-F1
#
_cell.length_a   1.000
_cell.length_b   1.000
_cell.length_c   1.000
_cell.angle_alpha   90.00
_cell.angle_beta   90.00
_cell.angle_gamma   90.00
#
_symmetry.space_group_name_H-M   'P 1'
#
loop_
_entity.id
_entity.type
_entity.pdbx_description
1 polymer ?
#
loop_
_entity_poly.entity_id
_entity_poly.type
_entity_poly.pdbx_seq_one_letter_code
_entity_poly.pdbx_strand_id
1 'polypeptide(L)'
;MSELRNKSLPKRVDQIPELKDFYNQYDELEVTPESRKAYQRMLEKLSDEERELLQHADNYYTVTIKNIGGLVMPVILKVLFEDGSERMIRLPAEIWVKNNQIARTSFASASPLRSIELDPHRETADANRDNNYFPPRLEPSRFQIYKANESRREAGNPMREARKREEEARKREEEAGKREEEAGKQEEGAQQSDEKTSQREEGKQKVDGRAAQRSAKRPAAAPAADDGN
;
A
#
# COMPACT_ATOMS: atom_id res chain seq x y z
N MET A 1 -32.98 -11.37 7.34
CA MET A 1 -32.44 -12.75 7.36
C MET A 1 -33.52 -13.82 7.25
N SER A 2 -34.68 -13.67 7.91
CA SER A 2 -35.83 -14.58 7.85
C SER A 2 -36.48 -14.66 6.47
N GLU A 3 -36.73 -13.53 5.81
CA GLU A 3 -37.41 -13.47 4.50
C GLU A 3 -36.58 -14.12 3.37
N LEU A 4 -35.25 -13.96 3.41
CA LEU A 4 -34.35 -14.58 2.45
C LEU A 4 -34.28 -16.11 2.59
N ARG A 5 -34.37 -16.63 3.83
CA ARG A 5 -34.37 -18.07 4.12
C ARG A 5 -35.73 -18.71 3.83
N ASN A 6 -36.81 -17.98 4.02
CA ASN A 6 -38.18 -18.49 3.90
C ASN A 6 -38.80 -18.24 2.51
N LYS A 7 -38.03 -17.73 1.53
CA LYS A 7 -38.53 -17.37 0.20
C LYS A 7 -39.13 -18.54 -0.58
N SER A 8 -38.67 -19.77 -0.33
CA SER A 8 -39.15 -20.98 -1.00
C SER A 8 -40.28 -21.71 -0.27
N LEU A 9 -40.67 -21.27 0.93
CA LEU A 9 -41.75 -21.90 1.69
C LEU A 9 -43.08 -21.26 1.29
N PRO A 10 -44.10 -22.05 0.92
CA PRO A 10 -45.41 -21.50 0.58
C PRO A 10 -46.06 -20.89 1.82
N LYS A 11 -46.56 -19.65 1.72
CA LYS A 11 -47.29 -19.02 2.83
C LYS A 11 -48.71 -19.58 2.85
N ARG A 12 -49.28 -19.78 4.06
CA ARG A 12 -50.68 -20.22 4.20
C ARG A 12 -51.67 -19.24 3.55
N VAL A 13 -51.34 -17.95 3.56
CA VAL A 13 -52.10 -16.87 2.92
C VAL A 13 -52.17 -17.02 1.39
N ASP A 14 -51.18 -17.68 0.77
CA ASP A 14 -51.17 -17.94 -0.67
C ASP A 14 -52.01 -19.17 -1.04
N GLN A 15 -52.13 -20.14 -0.12
CA GLN A 15 -52.91 -21.37 -0.31
C GLN A 15 -54.40 -21.20 0.04
N ILE A 16 -54.72 -20.35 1.03
CA ILE A 16 -56.08 -20.10 1.51
C ILE A 16 -56.38 -18.62 1.30
N PRO A 17 -57.13 -18.26 0.25
CA PRO A 17 -57.46 -16.86 -0.06
C PRO A 17 -58.23 -16.14 1.04
N GLU A 18 -58.97 -16.89 1.89
CA GLU A 18 -59.73 -16.35 3.02
C GLU A 18 -58.84 -15.72 4.12
N LEU A 19 -57.55 -16.06 4.15
CA LEU A 19 -56.57 -15.47 5.08
C LEU A 19 -56.04 -14.11 4.61
N LYS A 20 -56.41 -13.64 3.42
CA LYS A 20 -56.02 -12.32 2.91
C LYS A 20 -56.88 -11.25 3.57
N ASP A 21 -56.32 -10.62 4.59
CA ASP A 21 -56.86 -9.41 5.23
C ASP A 21 -56.42 -8.12 4.49
N PHE A 22 -57.09 -7.01 4.80
CA PHE A 22 -56.85 -5.64 4.32
C PHE A 22 -55.36 -5.28 4.27
N TYR A 23 -54.61 -5.58 5.33
CA TYR A 23 -53.18 -5.26 5.43
C TYR A 23 -52.28 -6.05 4.46
N ASN A 24 -52.79 -7.06 3.74
CA ASN A 24 -52.03 -7.75 2.70
C ASN A 24 -52.15 -7.11 1.32
N GLN A 25 -53.17 -6.28 1.10
CA GLN A 25 -53.47 -5.62 -0.17
C GLN A 25 -53.35 -4.10 -0.09
N TYR A 26 -53.42 -3.54 1.12
CA TYR A 26 -53.27 -2.12 1.35
C TYR A 26 -51.83 -1.68 1.07
N ASP A 27 -51.66 -0.85 0.05
CA ASP A 27 -50.42 -0.14 -0.23
C ASP A 27 -50.54 1.30 0.31
N GLU A 28 -49.74 1.62 1.33
CA GLU A 28 -49.69 2.95 1.96
C GLU A 28 -49.35 4.08 0.97
N LEU A 29 -48.72 3.75 -0.16
CA LEU A 29 -48.29 4.71 -1.18
C LEU A 29 -49.23 4.78 -2.38
N GLU A 30 -50.33 4.02 -2.38
CA GLU A 30 -51.28 4.02 -3.50
C GLU A 30 -52.04 5.35 -3.59
N VAL A 31 -52.17 5.87 -4.82
CA VAL A 31 -52.87 7.13 -5.08
C VAL A 31 -54.38 6.90 -5.07
N THR A 32 -54.99 7.09 -3.90
CA THR A 32 -56.44 7.00 -3.73
C THR A 32 -57.20 8.13 -4.46
N PRO A 33 -58.50 7.93 -4.78
CA PRO A 33 -59.34 9.00 -5.32
C PRO A 33 -59.45 10.22 -4.39
N GLU A 34 -59.36 10.01 -3.07
CA GLU A 34 -59.35 11.08 -2.08
C GLU A 34 -58.07 11.93 -2.18
N SER A 35 -56.92 11.27 -2.33
CA SER A 35 -55.63 11.94 -2.56
C SER A 35 -55.66 12.82 -3.81
N ARG A 36 -56.29 12.35 -4.91
CA ARG A 36 -56.45 13.16 -6.13
C ARG A 36 -57.32 14.39 -5.92
N LYS A 37 -58.44 14.25 -5.21
CA LYS A 37 -59.33 15.38 -4.87
C LYS A 37 -58.64 16.37 -3.95
N ALA A 38 -57.86 15.90 -2.98
CA ALA A 38 -57.07 16.75 -2.10
C ALA A 38 -56.02 17.56 -2.88
N TYR A 39 -55.33 16.92 -3.82
CA TYR A 39 -54.36 17.57 -4.70
C TYR A 39 -55.01 18.65 -5.59
N GLN A 40 -56.18 18.37 -6.17
CA GLN A 40 -56.94 19.36 -6.95
C GLN A 40 -57.33 20.59 -6.11
N ARG A 41 -57.88 20.37 -4.91
CA ARG A 41 -58.21 21.47 -3.97
C ARG A 41 -57.00 22.27 -3.54
N MET A 42 -55.82 21.64 -3.48
CA MET A 42 -54.56 22.35 -3.22
C MET A 42 -54.27 23.28 -4.40
N LEU A 43 -54.23 22.76 -5.63
CA LEU A 43 -53.95 23.55 -6.84
C LEU A 43 -54.91 24.73 -7.05
N GLU A 44 -56.18 24.58 -6.68
CA GLU A 44 -57.18 25.65 -6.76
C GLU A 44 -56.91 26.81 -5.80
N LYS A 45 -56.24 26.55 -4.66
CA LYS A 45 -55.90 27.57 -3.66
C LYS A 45 -54.61 28.33 -3.98
N LEU A 46 -53.76 27.77 -4.83
CA LEU A 46 -52.48 28.38 -5.18
C LEU A 46 -52.66 29.56 -6.13
N SER A 47 -51.88 30.61 -5.91
CA SER A 47 -51.71 31.71 -6.86
C SER A 47 -50.94 31.26 -8.11
N ASP A 48 -50.95 32.08 -9.16
CA ASP A 48 -50.22 31.78 -10.39
C ASP A 48 -48.70 31.70 -10.14
N GLU A 49 -48.15 32.55 -9.27
CA GLU A 49 -46.74 32.51 -8.86
C GLU A 49 -46.37 31.21 -8.12
N GLU A 50 -47.25 30.74 -7.21
CA GLU A 50 -47.02 29.49 -6.46
C GLU A 50 -47.09 28.26 -7.37
N ARG A 51 -47.94 28.32 -8.41
CA ARG A 51 -48.04 27.25 -9.43
C ARG A 51 -46.79 27.16 -10.29
N GLU A 52 -46.17 28.28 -10.62
CA GLU A 52 -44.89 28.29 -11.34
C GLU A 52 -43.78 27.68 -10.49
N LEU A 53 -43.71 28.03 -9.20
CA LEU A 53 -42.74 27.44 -8.27
C LEU A 53 -42.89 25.91 -8.13
N LEU A 54 -44.13 25.39 -8.15
CA LEU A 54 -44.36 23.93 -8.12
C LEU A 54 -43.91 23.20 -9.40
N GLN A 55 -43.84 23.89 -10.54
CA GLN A 55 -43.37 23.29 -11.79
C GLN A 55 -41.85 23.14 -11.80
N HIS A 56 -41.13 23.93 -11.00
CA HIS A 56 -39.69 23.79 -10.82
C HIS A 56 -39.39 22.62 -9.89
N ALA A 57 -38.84 21.53 -10.44
CA ALA A 57 -38.37 20.37 -9.71
C ALA A 57 -36.99 20.61 -9.08
N ASP A 58 -36.83 21.72 -8.36
CA ASP A 58 -35.57 22.07 -7.70
C ASP A 58 -35.38 21.23 -6.43
N ASN A 59 -34.14 20.85 -6.18
CA ASN A 59 -33.71 20.17 -4.97
C ASN A 59 -33.38 21.21 -3.89
N TYR A 60 -33.94 21.03 -2.70
CA TYR A 60 -33.67 21.89 -1.55
C TYR A 60 -32.70 21.20 -0.59
N TYR A 61 -31.56 21.83 -0.36
CA TYR A 61 -30.54 21.34 0.55
C TYR A 61 -30.46 22.23 1.78
N THR A 62 -30.43 21.61 2.96
CA THR A 62 -30.14 22.29 4.24
C THR A 62 -28.80 21.80 4.77
N VAL A 63 -27.84 22.72 4.90
CA VAL A 63 -26.53 22.45 5.46
C VAL A 63 -26.50 22.92 6.91
N THR A 64 -26.19 22.00 7.82
CA THR A 64 -26.00 22.31 9.24
C THR A 64 -24.51 22.32 9.54
N ILE A 65 -24.01 23.46 10.00
CA ILE A 65 -22.61 23.68 10.33
C ILE A 65 -22.50 23.77 11.85
N LYS A 66 -21.58 22.99 12.42
CA LYS A 66 -21.30 23.02 13.86
C LYS A 66 -19.97 23.72 14.10
N ASN A 67 -19.97 24.73 14.95
CA ASN A 67 -18.77 25.40 15.41
C ASN A 67 -18.11 24.56 16.52
N ILE A 68 -16.96 23.97 16.23
CA ILE A 68 -16.16 23.20 17.18
C ILE A 68 -14.92 24.04 17.51
N GLY A 69 -14.96 24.74 18.63
CA GLY A 69 -13.88 25.65 19.04
C GLY A 69 -14.37 27.02 19.53
N GLY A 70 -15.63 27.35 19.25
CA GLY A 70 -16.28 28.55 19.82
C GLY A 70 -15.85 29.87 19.17
N LEU A 71 -15.08 29.81 18.09
CA LEU A 71 -14.67 31.00 17.33
C LEU A 71 -15.68 31.28 16.22
N VAL A 72 -16.22 32.49 16.20
CA VAL A 72 -17.14 32.94 15.15
C VAL A 72 -16.33 33.34 13.93
N MET A 73 -16.57 32.69 12.79
CA MET A 73 -15.86 32.98 11.53
C MET A 73 -16.81 32.93 10.32
N PRO A 74 -16.51 33.67 9.24
CA PRO A 74 -17.16 33.47 7.94
C PRO A 74 -16.98 32.02 7.46
N VAL A 75 -17.98 31.48 6.78
CA VAL A 75 -17.98 30.10 6.28
C VAL A 75 -18.03 30.12 4.76
N ILE A 76 -17.10 29.42 4.13
CA ILE A 76 -17.01 29.30 2.67
C ILE A 76 -17.32 27.85 2.30
N LEU A 77 -18.38 27.64 1.52
CA LEU A 77 -18.80 26.32 1.07
C LEU A 77 -18.58 26.20 -0.43
N LYS A 78 -17.87 25.16 -0.85
CA LYS A 78 -17.81 24.72 -2.24
C LYS A 78 -18.76 23.55 -2.42
N VAL A 79 -19.76 23.74 -3.27
CA VAL A 79 -20.78 22.76 -3.60
C VAL A 79 -20.45 22.20 -4.98
N LEU A 80 -20.32 20.88 -5.06
CA LEU A 80 -20.15 20.13 -6.30
C LEU A 80 -21.44 19.38 -6.61
N PHE A 81 -21.93 19.52 -7.82
CA PHE A 81 -23.13 18.85 -8.31
C PHE A 81 -22.79 17.64 -9.17
N GLU A 82 -23.78 16.76 -9.41
CA GLU A 82 -23.59 15.57 -10.24
C GLU A 82 -23.36 15.89 -11.73
N ASP A 83 -23.83 17.04 -12.21
CA ASP A 83 -23.60 17.55 -13.56
C ASP A 83 -22.17 18.10 -13.78
N GLY A 84 -21.35 18.15 -12.72
CA GLY A 84 -19.98 18.67 -12.76
C GLY A 84 -19.87 20.19 -12.57
N SER A 85 -20.99 20.89 -12.40
CA SER A 85 -20.97 22.31 -12.03
C SER A 85 -20.52 22.51 -10.59
N GLU A 86 -19.85 23.64 -10.33
CA GLU A 86 -19.38 24.02 -9.01
C GLU A 86 -20.01 25.35 -8.59
N ARG A 87 -20.45 25.45 -7.33
CA ARG A 87 -20.97 26.71 -6.76
C ARG A 87 -20.25 27.04 -5.47
N MET A 88 -19.75 28.27 -5.39
CA MET A 88 -19.13 28.82 -4.20
C MET A 88 -20.12 29.69 -3.43
N ILE A 89 -20.39 29.34 -2.18
CA ILE A 89 -21.30 30.06 -1.29
C ILE A 89 -20.46 30.64 -0.14
N ARG A 90 -20.40 31.97 -0.04
CA ARG A 90 -19.76 32.67 1.06
C ARG A 90 -20.81 33.13 2.06
N LEU A 91 -20.77 32.59 3.26
CA LEU A 91 -21.64 32.94 4.36
C LEU A 91 -20.91 33.90 5.30
N PRO A 92 -21.46 35.09 5.58
CA PRO A 92 -20.87 36.01 6.54
C PRO A 92 -20.95 35.43 7.96
N ALA A 93 -20.20 36.03 8.89
CA ALA A 93 -20.21 35.64 10.30
C ALA A 93 -21.59 35.83 10.99
N GLU A 94 -22.53 36.54 10.35
CA GLU A 94 -23.88 36.78 10.87
C GLU A 94 -24.71 35.50 11.05
N ILE A 95 -24.35 34.41 10.36
CA ILE A 95 -25.03 33.11 10.52
C ILE A 95 -24.99 32.59 11.96
N TRP A 96 -24.04 33.09 12.77
CA TRP A 96 -23.80 32.69 14.15
C TRP A 96 -24.57 33.54 15.19
N VAL A 97 -25.27 34.60 14.77
CA VAL A 97 -25.93 35.55 15.69
C VAL A 97 -27.04 34.88 16.50
N LYS A 98 -27.87 34.05 15.85
CA LYS A 98 -28.96 33.33 16.54
C LYS A 98 -28.45 32.18 17.40
N ASN A 99 -27.35 31.55 16.98
CA ASN A 99 -26.75 30.42 17.67
C ASN A 99 -25.26 30.32 17.27
N ASN A 100 -24.38 30.50 18.25
CA ASN A 100 -22.93 30.48 18.05
C ASN A 100 -22.34 29.06 17.92
N GLN A 101 -23.10 28.03 18.26
CA GLN A 101 -22.67 26.62 18.18
C GLN A 101 -23.12 25.95 16.88
N ILE A 102 -24.33 26.27 16.39
CA ILE A 102 -24.92 25.61 15.21
C ILE A 102 -25.53 26.67 14.30
N ALA A 103 -25.03 26.74 13.07
CA ALA A 103 -25.61 27.53 11.99
C ALA A 103 -26.30 26.61 10.98
N ARG A 104 -27.45 27.04 10.45
CA ARG A 104 -28.15 26.35 9.37
C ARG A 104 -28.30 27.28 8.19
N THR A 105 -27.95 26.80 7.01
CA THR A 105 -28.16 27.49 5.74
C THR A 105 -28.89 26.56 4.79
N SER A 106 -29.71 27.11 3.91
CA SER A 106 -30.40 26.35 2.88
C SER A 106 -30.20 27.00 1.52
N PHE A 107 -30.17 26.16 0.48
CA PHE A 107 -30.12 26.61 -0.91
C PHE A 107 -30.88 25.64 -1.81
N ALA A 108 -31.39 26.16 -2.92
CA ALA A 108 -32.03 25.39 -3.97
C ALA A 108 -31.06 25.13 -5.14
N SER A 109 -31.20 23.99 -5.80
CA SER A 109 -30.44 23.60 -6.98
C SER A 109 -31.26 22.67 -7.88
N ALA A 110 -31.26 22.93 -9.19
CA ALA A 110 -31.86 22.01 -10.16
C ALA A 110 -31.13 20.66 -10.20
N SER A 111 -29.80 20.66 -10.12
CA SER A 111 -28.97 19.45 -10.18
C SER A 111 -28.77 18.82 -8.80
N PRO A 112 -28.71 17.47 -8.71
CA PRO A 112 -28.40 16.77 -7.47
C PRO A 112 -27.03 17.10 -6.90
N LEU A 113 -26.94 17.15 -5.57
CA LEU A 113 -25.71 17.39 -4.82
C LEU A 113 -24.79 16.16 -4.83
N ARG A 114 -23.53 16.35 -5.21
CA ARG A 114 -22.48 15.32 -5.15
C ARG A 114 -21.63 15.43 -3.89
N SER A 115 -21.12 16.62 -3.58
CA SER A 115 -20.33 16.84 -2.36
C SER A 115 -20.27 18.30 -1.94
N ILE A 116 -20.03 18.53 -0.66
CA ILE A 116 -19.77 19.84 -0.07
C ILE A 116 -18.39 19.81 0.58
N GLU A 117 -17.60 20.84 0.32
CA GLU A 117 -16.32 21.09 0.97
C GLU A 117 -16.37 22.43 1.70
N LEU A 118 -16.00 22.41 2.99
CA LEU A 118 -15.84 23.58 3.82
C LEU A 118 -14.42 24.12 3.66
N ASP A 119 -14.34 25.41 3.34
CA ASP A 119 -13.11 26.17 3.15
C ASP A 119 -12.08 25.53 2.18
N PRO A 120 -12.41 25.48 0.87
CA PRO A 120 -11.52 24.92 -0.15
C PRO A 120 -10.21 25.72 -0.32
N HIS A 121 -10.24 27.02 0.00
CA HIS A 121 -9.11 27.93 -0.21
C HIS A 121 -8.26 28.14 1.04
N ARG A 122 -8.62 27.50 2.17
CA ARG A 122 -7.92 27.64 3.46
C ARG A 122 -7.85 29.09 3.93
N GLU A 123 -8.94 29.82 3.73
CA GLU A 123 -9.08 31.20 4.23
C GLU A 123 -9.34 31.21 5.74
N THR A 124 -9.89 30.12 6.29
CA THR A 124 -10.15 29.93 7.71
C THR A 124 -9.03 29.12 8.35
N ALA A 125 -8.55 29.55 9.51
CA ALA A 125 -7.48 28.90 10.25
C ALA A 125 -7.98 27.67 11.03
N ASP A 126 -8.64 26.73 10.35
CA ASP A 126 -9.13 25.48 10.95
C ASP A 126 -7.98 24.48 11.17
N ALA A 127 -8.02 23.80 12.32
CA ALA A 127 -7.01 22.82 12.72
C ALA A 127 -7.27 21.43 12.13
N ASN A 128 -8.55 21.08 11.89
CA ASN A 128 -8.93 19.76 11.40
C ASN A 128 -9.66 19.88 10.06
N ARG A 129 -9.17 19.18 9.03
CA ARG A 129 -9.82 19.15 7.70
C ARG A 129 -10.62 17.88 7.46
N ASP A 130 -10.45 16.86 8.29
CA ASP A 130 -11.08 15.55 8.08
C ASP A 130 -12.61 15.65 8.20
N ASN A 131 -13.11 16.65 8.95
CA ASN A 131 -14.52 16.96 9.16
C ASN A 131 -15.08 18.03 8.19
N ASN A 132 -14.29 18.50 7.22
CA ASN A 132 -14.69 19.58 6.31
C ASN A 132 -15.32 19.08 5.01
N TYR A 133 -15.45 17.76 4.85
CA TYR A 133 -16.02 17.14 3.67
C TYR A 133 -17.33 16.43 3.96
N PHE A 134 -18.30 16.64 3.08
CA PHE A 134 -19.53 15.85 3.02
C PHE A 134 -19.69 15.28 1.60
N PRO A 135 -19.81 13.95 1.43
CA PRO A 135 -19.60 12.91 2.43
C PRO A 135 -18.16 12.92 3.03
N PRO A 136 -17.95 12.38 4.24
CA PRO A 136 -16.63 12.32 4.88
C PRO A 136 -15.61 11.59 4.00
N ARG A 137 -14.40 12.14 3.93
CA ARG A 137 -13.27 11.57 3.18
C ARG A 137 -12.10 11.36 4.13
N LEU A 138 -11.35 10.28 3.92
CA LEU A 138 -10.12 10.02 4.67
C LEU A 138 -8.96 10.71 3.96
N GLU A 139 -8.54 11.88 4.45
CA GLU A 139 -7.29 12.50 3.98
C GLU A 139 -6.09 11.83 4.68
N PRO A 140 -5.04 11.42 3.94
CA PRO A 140 -3.84 10.87 4.56
C PRO A 140 -3.12 11.96 5.37
N SER A 141 -2.76 11.65 6.61
CA SER A 141 -2.07 12.62 7.45
C SER A 141 -0.66 12.92 6.93
N ARG A 142 -0.14 14.12 7.19
CA ARG A 142 1.20 14.51 6.72
C ARG A 142 2.30 13.57 7.24
N PHE A 143 2.11 12.99 8.42
CA PHE A 143 3.00 11.98 9.00
C PHE A 143 2.91 10.65 8.26
N GLN A 144 1.72 10.22 7.85
CA GLN A 144 1.55 9.01 7.03
C GLN A 144 2.20 9.17 5.66
N ILE A 145 2.09 10.36 5.03
CA ILE A 145 2.79 10.66 3.77
C ILE A 145 4.31 10.60 3.97
N TYR A 146 4.83 11.16 5.07
CA TYR A 146 6.26 11.09 5.37
C TYR A 146 6.74 9.64 5.53
N LYS A 147 6.06 8.81 6.33
CA LYS A 147 6.39 7.39 6.49
C LYS A 147 6.23 6.59 5.19
N ALA A 148 5.21 6.87 4.39
CA ALA A 148 5.01 6.24 3.08
C ALA A 148 6.15 6.61 2.11
N ASN A 149 6.65 7.85 2.17
CA ASN A 149 7.79 8.28 1.37
C ASN A 149 9.11 7.72 1.89
N GLU A 150 9.29 7.60 3.21
CA GLU A 150 10.46 6.99 3.84
C GLU A 150 10.54 5.49 3.52
N SER A 151 9.46 4.75 3.72
CA SER A 151 9.37 3.34 3.29
C SER A 151 9.57 3.16 1.78
N ARG A 152 9.10 4.09 0.93
CA ARG A 152 9.39 4.06 -0.51
C ARG A 152 10.84 4.40 -0.85
N ARG A 153 11.54 5.17 -0.01
CA ARG A 153 12.98 5.48 -0.14
C ARG A 153 13.85 4.34 0.41
N GLU A 154 13.39 3.64 1.43
CA GLU A 154 14.02 2.44 2.01
C GLU A 154 13.80 1.19 1.15
N ALA A 155 12.65 1.10 0.46
CA ALA A 155 12.43 0.14 -0.63
C ALA A 155 13.46 0.44 -1.73
N GLY A 156 14.49 -0.39 -1.80
CA GLY A 156 15.65 -0.19 -2.67
C GLY A 156 15.24 0.06 -4.11
N ASN A 157 15.92 0.99 -4.78
CA ASN A 157 15.75 1.21 -6.22
C ASN A 157 15.91 -0.14 -6.94
N PRO A 158 14.92 -0.60 -7.72
CA PRO A 158 14.93 -1.95 -8.33
C PRO A 158 16.17 -2.20 -9.20
N MET A 159 16.77 -1.14 -9.77
CA MET A 159 18.02 -1.25 -10.53
C MET A 159 19.23 -1.57 -9.64
N ARG A 160 19.27 -1.07 -8.39
CA ARG A 160 20.32 -1.41 -7.42
C ARG A 160 20.18 -2.85 -6.92
N GLU A 161 18.95 -3.31 -6.71
CA GLU A 161 18.69 -4.70 -6.33
C GLU A 161 19.05 -5.67 -7.48
N ALA A 162 18.72 -5.31 -8.72
CA ALA A 162 19.11 -6.08 -9.90
C ALA A 162 20.64 -6.16 -10.06
N ARG A 163 21.36 -5.03 -9.94
CA ARG A 163 22.84 -5.02 -9.98
C ARG A 163 23.47 -5.85 -8.87
N LYS A 164 22.93 -5.78 -7.65
CA LYS A 164 23.41 -6.63 -6.55
C LYS A 164 23.21 -8.12 -6.84
N ARG A 165 22.05 -8.51 -7.39
CA ARG A 165 21.79 -9.90 -7.80
C ARG A 165 22.73 -10.36 -8.91
N GLU A 166 23.02 -9.49 -9.89
CA GLU A 166 23.97 -9.79 -10.97
C GLU A 166 25.41 -9.90 -10.45
N GLU A 167 25.83 -9.01 -9.55
CA GLU A 167 27.16 -9.08 -8.90
C GLU A 167 27.30 -10.33 -8.02
N GLU A 168 26.26 -10.69 -7.27
CA GLU A 168 26.23 -11.93 -6.48
C GLU A 168 26.26 -13.18 -7.36
N ALA A 169 25.58 -13.16 -8.50
CA ALA A 169 25.64 -14.26 -9.48
C ALA A 169 27.04 -14.42 -10.07
N ARG A 170 27.67 -13.32 -10.52
CA ARG A 170 29.05 -13.33 -11.05
C ARG A 170 30.06 -13.82 -10.02
N LYS A 171 29.95 -13.38 -8.77
CA LYS A 171 30.83 -13.86 -7.68
C LYS A 171 30.67 -15.36 -7.42
N ARG A 172 29.44 -15.89 -7.47
CA ARG A 172 29.19 -17.33 -7.33
C ARG A 172 29.77 -18.14 -8.50
N GLU A 173 29.69 -17.61 -9.72
CA GLU A 173 30.29 -18.23 -10.90
C GLU A 173 31.84 -18.20 -10.82
N GLU A 174 32.44 -17.10 -10.39
CA GLU A 174 33.89 -17.00 -10.18
C GLU A 174 34.38 -17.92 -9.05
N GLU A 175 33.63 -18.06 -7.95
CA GLU A 175 33.95 -19.01 -6.88
C GLU A 175 33.79 -20.47 -7.31
N ALA A 176 32.81 -20.78 -8.15
CA ALA A 176 32.65 -22.11 -8.75
C ALA A 176 33.80 -22.42 -9.72
N GLY A 177 34.16 -21.47 -10.59
CA GLY A 177 35.28 -21.61 -11.52
C GLY A 177 36.63 -21.80 -10.81
N LYS A 178 36.88 -21.07 -9.71
CA LYS A 178 38.08 -21.27 -8.89
C LYS A 178 38.12 -22.64 -8.21
N ARG A 179 36.97 -23.16 -7.76
CA ARG A 179 36.88 -24.52 -7.19
C ARG A 179 37.12 -25.60 -8.24
N GLU A 180 36.67 -25.39 -9.47
CA GLU A 180 36.93 -26.29 -10.60
C GLU A 180 38.40 -26.22 -11.05
N GLU A 181 39.01 -25.04 -11.06
CA GLU A 181 40.44 -24.87 -11.40
C GLU A 181 41.37 -25.44 -10.32
N GLU A 182 40.97 -25.35 -9.04
CA GLU A 182 41.65 -26.03 -7.93
C GLU A 182 41.51 -27.56 -8.01
N ALA A 183 40.36 -28.07 -8.46
CA ALA A 183 40.17 -29.50 -8.73
C ALA A 183 41.02 -29.99 -9.92
N GLY A 184 41.09 -29.21 -11.01
CA GLY A 184 41.92 -29.52 -12.18
C GLY A 184 43.42 -29.50 -11.89
N LYS A 185 43.89 -28.58 -11.04
CA LYS A 185 45.30 -28.53 -10.60
C LYS A 185 45.67 -29.69 -9.67
N GLN A 186 44.70 -30.24 -8.92
CA GLN A 186 44.90 -31.48 -8.16
C GLN A 186 44.99 -32.71 -9.08
N GLU A 187 44.26 -32.73 -10.20
CA GLU A 187 44.37 -33.79 -11.23
C GLU A 187 45.68 -33.69 -12.05
N GLU A 188 46.13 -32.49 -12.45
CA GLU A 188 47.43 -32.30 -13.12
C GLU A 188 48.62 -32.58 -12.18
N GLY A 189 48.48 -32.26 -10.89
CA GLY A 189 49.47 -32.62 -9.87
C GLY A 189 49.63 -34.13 -9.69
N ALA A 190 48.55 -34.91 -9.88
CA ALA A 190 48.60 -36.37 -9.89
C ALA A 190 49.32 -36.91 -11.14
N GLN A 191 49.12 -36.30 -12.31
CA GLN A 191 49.79 -36.69 -13.57
C GLN A 191 51.31 -36.38 -13.55
N GLN A 192 51.74 -35.26 -12.95
CA GLN A 192 53.17 -34.93 -12.82
C GLN A 192 53.91 -35.79 -11.77
N SER A 193 53.19 -36.35 -10.78
CA SER A 193 53.79 -37.30 -9.83
C SER A 193 54.09 -38.68 -10.43
N ASP A 194 53.32 -39.11 -11.43
CA ASP A 194 53.57 -40.35 -12.17
C ASP A 194 54.80 -40.23 -13.09
N GLU A 195 54.98 -39.09 -13.77
CA GLU A 195 56.11 -38.88 -14.67
C GLU A 195 57.46 -38.76 -13.92
N LYS A 196 57.44 -38.17 -12.72
CA LYS A 196 58.64 -37.97 -11.87
C LYS A 196 59.07 -39.22 -11.10
N THR A 197 58.20 -40.23 -10.99
CA THR A 197 58.52 -41.53 -10.41
C THR A 197 59.36 -42.37 -11.39
N SER A 198 59.10 -42.25 -12.71
CA SER A 198 59.87 -42.94 -13.75
C SER A 198 61.35 -42.51 -13.83
N GLN A 199 61.65 -41.24 -13.60
CA GLN A 199 63.02 -40.69 -13.68
C GLN A 199 63.87 -40.94 -12.43
N ARG A 200 63.25 -41.40 -11.32
CA ARG A 200 63.95 -41.65 -10.04
C ARG A 200 64.49 -43.08 -9.91
N GLU A 201 64.03 -44.01 -10.76
CA GLU A 201 64.57 -45.38 -10.82
C GLU A 201 65.89 -45.47 -11.60
N GLU A 202 66.09 -44.66 -12.65
CA GLU A 202 67.33 -44.69 -13.44
C GLU A 202 68.58 -44.15 -12.69
N GLY A 203 68.38 -43.27 -11.71
CA GLY A 203 69.48 -42.67 -10.94
C GLY A 203 70.09 -43.57 -9.85
N LYS A 204 69.42 -44.66 -9.47
CA LYS A 204 69.79 -45.47 -8.29
C LYS A 204 70.76 -46.62 -8.57
N GLN A 205 71.09 -46.92 -9.83
CA GLN A 205 72.04 -47.99 -10.18
C GLN A 205 73.52 -47.57 -10.22
N LYS A 206 73.85 -46.27 -10.17
CA LYS A 206 75.24 -45.79 -10.38
C LYS A 206 76.06 -45.52 -9.11
N VAL A 207 75.46 -45.57 -7.92
CA VAL A 207 76.11 -45.16 -6.66
C VAL A 207 76.65 -46.35 -5.83
N ASP A 208 76.16 -47.56 -6.03
CA ASP A 208 76.57 -48.75 -5.24
C ASP A 208 77.87 -49.44 -5.71
N GLY A 209 78.56 -48.91 -6.72
CA GLY A 209 79.74 -49.54 -7.32
C GLY A 209 81.13 -49.12 -6.79
N ARG A 210 81.23 -48.14 -5.87
CA ARG A 210 82.53 -47.48 -5.56
C ARG A 210 83.05 -47.66 -4.12
N ALA A 211 82.49 -48.59 -3.34
CA ALA A 211 82.82 -48.84 -1.94
C ALA A 211 83.71 -50.09 -1.68
N ALA A 212 84.46 -50.59 -2.67
CA ALA A 212 85.33 -51.75 -2.50
C ALA A 212 86.70 -51.59 -3.18
N GLN A 213 87.55 -50.70 -2.65
CA GLN A 213 89.01 -50.78 -2.83
C GLN A 213 89.74 -49.78 -1.92
N ARG A 214 90.69 -50.30 -1.12
CA ARG A 214 91.75 -49.63 -0.32
C ARG A 214 91.57 -49.60 1.20
N SER A 215 91.55 -50.80 1.79
CA SER A 215 92.30 -51.11 3.01
C SER A 215 93.70 -51.63 2.62
N ALA A 216 94.79 -51.04 3.13
CA ALA A 216 96.05 -51.71 3.53
C ALA A 216 97.24 -50.75 3.76
N LYS A 217 97.87 -50.93 4.95
CA LYS A 217 99.33 -50.94 5.22
C LYS A 217 100.09 -49.68 5.72
N ARG A 218 100.40 -49.69 7.02
CA ARG A 218 101.68 -49.33 7.72
C ARG A 218 101.91 -50.42 8.80
N PRO A 219 103.10 -50.65 9.45
CA PRO A 219 104.25 -49.75 9.72
C PRO A 219 105.68 -50.40 9.73
N ALA A 220 106.75 -49.64 10.06
CA ALA A 220 107.98 -50.02 10.81
C ALA A 220 108.90 -48.77 11.06
N ALA A 221 109.20 -48.39 12.32
CA ALA A 221 110.49 -48.46 13.09
C ALA A 221 111.65 -47.57 12.55
N ALA A 222 112.47 -46.80 13.30
CA ALA A 222 113.17 -47.00 14.60
C ALA A 222 113.80 -45.63 15.15
N PRO A 223 114.56 -45.55 16.28
CA PRO A 223 114.37 -44.54 17.36
C PRO A 223 115.62 -43.80 17.97
N ALA A 224 115.36 -42.98 19.03
CA ALA A 224 116.23 -42.47 20.13
C ALA A 224 117.25 -41.33 19.81
N ALA A 225 117.64 -40.39 20.69
CA ALA A 225 117.72 -40.28 22.16
C ALA A 225 117.90 -38.76 22.55
N ASP A 226 117.40 -38.25 23.70
CA ASP A 226 118.11 -38.12 25.02
C ASP A 226 118.97 -36.81 25.07
N ASP A 227 119.10 -35.98 26.11
CA ASP A 227 118.69 -36.00 27.52
C ASP A 227 118.97 -34.61 28.16
N GLY A 228 118.42 -34.34 29.35
CA GLY A 228 119.22 -33.78 30.46
C GLY A 228 119.18 -32.28 30.83
N ASN A 229 118.49 -32.02 31.95
CA ASN A 229 118.59 -30.97 32.99
C ASN A 229 118.05 -29.55 32.73
#